data_AF-A0A482YYF2-F1
#
_entry.id   AF-A0A482YYF2-F1
#
_cell.length_a   1.000
_cell.length_b   1.000
_cell.length_c   1.000
_cell.angle_alpha   90.00
_cell.angle_beta   90.00
_cell.angle_gamma   90.00
#
_symmetry.space_group_name_H-M   'P 1'
#
loop_
_entity.id
_entity.type
_entity.pdbx_description
1 polymer ?
#
loop_
_entity_poly.entity_id
_entity_poly.type
_entity_poly.pdbx_seq_one_letter_code
_entity_poly.pdbx_strand_id
1 'polypeptide(L)'
;MNEAQTITDIRTTKNAIKEGIKKVDTTNYQGEKFGSESEYTYEDLLEGINSLLTDIATLIKAPVQFSKLSTYGERKEILDSLIKIKSGINHPHNSYSYPSLDQSLDQLKQSIRPFHIRHTKERLIEFNDEFNDELSEFVRKKQEFAETLNNLQQDLELTTKNKVETNKVLVLLQEQNSELESNIKSGKDRLDALNEKISNIENDEERISEIKNQYDKQKEQVDNFVKKIIKREQQIEDQTEKTNVFNVLLKEFTTQRDELLKTAQALIKEAKTALGYKKAEGISGAFKAQLEERDEGKKWLWFAGAFIMIAIGLTIMFIWKTQSVDLNTTLARISIISLPFSGAWFCAGQYTKLKNIAEDYAYKTMLAQSIIGFSEQLKSTDDSDTSYQDYMKKMLDEIHQHPLKNHKRQEKVNPYKKTLDDFKNLLSKNNKNKASE
;
A
#
# COMPACT_ATOMS: atom_id res chain seq x y z
N MET A 1 79.46 -94.38 -50.49
CA MET A 1 79.28 -95.83 -50.28
C MET A 1 80.17 -96.55 -51.27
N ASN A 2 81.10 -97.39 -50.81
CA ASN A 2 81.92 -98.22 -51.70
C ASN A 2 81.02 -99.24 -52.42
N GLU A 3 81.35 -99.53 -53.68
CA GLU A 3 80.63 -100.50 -54.50
C GLU A 3 80.66 -101.89 -53.86
N ALA A 4 79.50 -102.55 -53.75
CA ALA A 4 79.43 -103.88 -53.17
C ALA A 4 80.18 -104.90 -54.04
N GLN A 5 81.04 -105.72 -53.43
CA GLN A 5 81.88 -106.71 -54.13
C GLN A 5 81.08 -107.58 -55.11
N THR A 6 79.88 -108.02 -54.73
CA THR A 6 78.99 -108.82 -55.58
C THR A 6 78.64 -108.12 -56.91
N ILE A 7 78.52 -106.78 -56.92
CA ILE A 7 78.23 -106.01 -58.14
C ILE A 7 79.45 -106.01 -59.07
N THR A 8 80.65 -105.89 -58.49
CA THR A 8 81.93 -106.01 -59.23
C THR A 8 82.09 -107.41 -59.83
N ASP A 9 81.72 -108.45 -59.09
CA ASP A 9 81.80 -109.85 -59.55
C ASP A 9 80.77 -110.14 -60.67
N ILE A 10 79.55 -109.61 -60.56
CA ILE A 10 78.54 -109.64 -61.62
C ILE A 10 79.08 -108.95 -62.88
N ARG A 11 79.67 -107.75 -62.74
CA ARG A 11 80.25 -106.99 -63.86
C ARG A 11 81.33 -107.79 -64.57
N THR A 12 82.25 -108.38 -63.80
CA THR A 12 83.36 -109.19 -64.32
C THR A 12 82.84 -110.43 -65.05
N THR A 13 81.93 -111.17 -64.43
CA THR A 13 81.36 -112.41 -65.00
C THR A 13 80.54 -112.13 -66.26
N LYS A 14 79.69 -111.10 -66.24
CA LYS A 14 78.91 -110.67 -67.42
C LYS A 14 79.81 -110.26 -68.59
N ASN A 15 80.88 -109.53 -68.35
CA ASN A 15 81.82 -109.15 -69.41
C ASN A 15 82.54 -110.38 -69.99
N ALA A 16 82.92 -111.34 -69.13
CA ALA A 16 83.51 -112.60 -69.59
C ALA A 16 82.56 -113.43 -70.45
N ILE A 17 81.27 -113.51 -70.10
CA ILE A 17 80.25 -114.17 -70.94
C ILE A 17 80.10 -113.47 -72.28
N LYS A 18 80.04 -112.13 -72.29
CA LYS A 18 79.88 -111.35 -73.53
C LYS A 18 81.04 -111.57 -74.51
N GLU A 19 82.27 -111.69 -74.01
CA GLU A 19 83.43 -112.06 -74.82
C GLU A 19 83.42 -113.55 -75.19
N GLY A 20 82.85 -114.42 -74.34
CA GLY A 20 82.62 -115.84 -74.63
C GLY A 20 81.68 -116.04 -75.82
N ILE A 21 80.51 -115.37 -75.83
CA ILE A 21 79.50 -115.47 -76.90
C ILE A 21 80.11 -115.20 -78.28
N LYS A 22 80.99 -114.21 -78.40
CA LYS A 22 81.66 -113.86 -79.67
C LYS A 22 82.56 -114.96 -80.24
N LYS A 23 82.96 -115.94 -79.42
CA LYS A 23 83.93 -117.00 -79.76
C LYS A 23 83.29 -118.37 -79.90
N VAL A 24 81.99 -118.50 -79.65
CA VAL A 24 81.25 -119.76 -79.75
C VAL A 24 81.09 -120.14 -81.23
N ASP A 25 81.39 -121.41 -81.55
CA ASP A 25 81.08 -122.00 -82.85
C ASP A 25 79.75 -122.76 -82.76
N THR A 26 78.72 -122.25 -83.46
CA THR A 26 77.36 -122.82 -83.44
C THR A 26 77.16 -123.95 -84.43
N THR A 27 78.15 -124.22 -85.31
CA THR A 27 78.00 -125.19 -86.42
C THR A 27 77.75 -126.62 -85.95
N ASN A 28 78.36 -127.03 -84.83
CA ASN A 28 78.22 -128.38 -84.26
C ASN A 28 76.82 -128.69 -83.70
N TYR A 29 75.96 -127.68 -83.53
CA TYR A 29 74.61 -127.80 -82.95
C TYR A 29 73.52 -127.33 -83.93
N GLN A 30 73.85 -127.18 -85.22
CA GLN A 30 72.89 -126.77 -86.23
C GLN A 30 71.76 -127.80 -86.39
N GLY A 31 70.52 -127.33 -86.29
CA GLY A 31 69.32 -128.17 -86.38
C GLY A 31 68.83 -128.74 -85.05
N GLU A 32 69.60 -128.61 -83.97
CA GLU A 32 69.16 -128.97 -82.62
C GLU A 32 68.23 -127.91 -82.02
N LYS A 33 67.34 -128.37 -81.14
CA LYS A 33 66.41 -127.53 -80.37
C LYS A 33 66.61 -127.77 -78.88
N PHE A 34 66.54 -126.68 -78.11
CA PHE A 34 66.78 -126.61 -76.68
C PHE A 34 65.56 -126.00 -75.97
N GLY A 35 65.41 -126.31 -74.69
CA GLY A 35 64.23 -125.92 -73.90
C GLY A 35 63.22 -127.05 -73.75
N SER A 36 62.32 -126.90 -72.78
CA SER A 36 61.35 -127.95 -72.43
C SER A 36 60.29 -128.17 -73.51
N GLU A 37 60.10 -127.19 -74.39
CA GLU A 37 59.17 -127.17 -75.51
C GLU A 37 59.89 -127.12 -76.87
N SER A 38 61.21 -127.35 -76.90
CA SER A 38 62.04 -127.21 -78.11
C SER A 38 62.01 -125.79 -78.71
N GLU A 39 61.87 -124.78 -77.86
CA GLU A 39 61.58 -123.40 -78.22
C GLU A 39 62.81 -122.61 -78.71
N TYR A 40 64.03 -123.05 -78.42
CA TYR A 40 65.25 -122.32 -78.77
C TYR A 40 66.13 -123.09 -79.76
N THR A 41 66.66 -122.41 -80.77
CA THR A 41 67.93 -122.81 -81.37
C THR A 41 69.09 -122.37 -80.47
N TYR A 42 70.29 -122.92 -80.70
CA TYR A 42 71.47 -122.48 -79.94
C TYR A 42 71.79 -120.98 -80.17
N GLU A 43 71.54 -120.46 -81.37
CA GLU A 43 71.67 -119.03 -81.68
C GLU A 43 70.66 -118.18 -80.87
N ASP A 44 69.41 -118.63 -80.78
CA ASP A 44 68.38 -117.95 -79.97
C ASP A 44 68.76 -117.91 -78.49
N LEU A 45 69.39 -118.96 -77.95
CA LEU A 45 69.89 -118.96 -76.57
C LEU A 45 70.98 -117.91 -76.36
N LEU A 46 71.94 -117.81 -77.29
CA LEU A 46 73.03 -116.83 -77.19
C LEU A 46 72.51 -115.39 -77.32
N GLU A 47 71.57 -115.13 -78.23
CA GLU A 47 70.92 -113.83 -78.37
C GLU A 47 70.10 -113.48 -77.12
N GLY A 48 69.34 -114.44 -76.60
CA GLY A 48 68.60 -114.32 -75.36
C GLY A 48 69.50 -113.94 -74.19
N ILE A 49 70.63 -114.64 -74.01
CA ILE A 49 71.64 -114.32 -72.99
C ILE A 49 72.17 -112.89 -73.22
N ASN A 50 72.59 -112.54 -74.43
CA ASN A 50 73.17 -111.22 -74.73
C ASN A 50 72.19 -110.07 -74.45
N SER A 51 70.89 -110.28 -74.70
CA SER A 51 69.82 -109.35 -74.33
C SER A 51 69.79 -109.12 -72.80
N LEU A 52 69.80 -110.20 -72.01
CA LEU A 52 69.79 -110.08 -70.54
C LEU A 52 71.08 -109.48 -69.98
N LEU A 53 72.24 -109.73 -70.60
CA LEU A 53 73.50 -109.07 -70.20
C LEU A 53 73.45 -107.56 -70.43
N THR A 54 72.69 -107.10 -71.42
CA THR A 54 72.45 -105.67 -71.67
C THR A 54 71.54 -105.08 -70.59
N ASP A 55 70.50 -105.81 -70.21
CA ASP A 55 69.61 -105.41 -69.09
C ASP A 55 70.42 -105.31 -67.78
N ILE A 56 71.24 -106.31 -67.45
CA ILE A 56 72.11 -106.29 -66.24
C ILE A 56 73.14 -105.15 -66.31
N ALA A 57 73.60 -104.76 -67.51
CA ALA A 57 74.53 -103.64 -67.66
C ALA A 57 73.92 -102.30 -67.17
N THR A 58 72.60 -102.14 -67.27
CA THR A 58 71.92 -100.94 -66.76
C THR A 58 71.94 -100.88 -65.23
N LEU A 59 71.69 -102.01 -64.55
CA LEU A 59 71.71 -102.10 -63.09
C LEU A 59 73.10 -101.78 -62.53
N ILE A 60 74.14 -102.35 -63.12
CA ILE A 60 75.52 -102.15 -62.64
C ILE A 60 76.12 -100.77 -63.01
N LYS A 61 75.44 -99.96 -63.83
CA LYS A 61 75.88 -98.59 -64.16
C LYS A 61 75.65 -97.62 -62.98
N ALA A 62 74.66 -97.90 -62.13
CA ALA A 62 74.31 -97.11 -60.95
C ALA A 62 74.43 -97.96 -59.67
N PRO A 63 75.65 -98.31 -59.22
CA PRO A 63 75.87 -99.34 -58.19
C PRO A 63 75.26 -99.01 -56.83
N VAL A 64 75.19 -97.74 -56.45
CA VAL A 64 74.58 -97.31 -55.18
C VAL A 64 73.06 -97.54 -55.20
N GLN A 65 72.41 -97.25 -56.32
CA GLN A 65 70.97 -97.45 -56.47
C GLN A 65 70.64 -98.93 -56.59
N PHE A 66 71.42 -99.71 -57.35
CA PHE A 66 71.25 -101.16 -57.41
C PHE A 66 71.43 -101.81 -56.03
N SER A 67 72.37 -101.33 -55.22
CA SER A 67 72.54 -101.80 -53.83
C SER A 67 71.36 -101.48 -52.90
N LYS A 68 70.62 -100.40 -53.19
CA LYS A 68 69.39 -100.04 -52.44
C LYS A 68 68.18 -100.85 -52.90
N LEU A 69 68.11 -101.17 -54.19
CA LEU A 69 67.00 -101.89 -54.81
C LEU A 69 67.11 -103.42 -54.67
N SER A 70 68.31 -103.94 -54.40
CA SER A 70 68.56 -105.37 -54.28
C SER A 70 69.15 -105.73 -52.91
N THR A 71 68.80 -106.91 -52.45
CA THR A 71 69.46 -107.58 -51.32
C THR A 71 70.75 -108.26 -51.78
N TYR A 72 71.58 -108.65 -50.81
CA TYR A 72 72.77 -109.46 -51.10
C TYR A 72 72.40 -110.81 -51.75
N GLY A 73 71.31 -111.44 -51.29
CA GLY A 73 70.83 -112.73 -51.82
C GLY A 73 70.47 -112.65 -53.30
N GLU A 74 69.66 -111.67 -53.70
CA GLU A 74 69.25 -111.49 -55.09
C GLU A 74 70.45 -111.21 -56.02
N ARG A 75 71.42 -110.40 -55.56
CA ARG A 75 72.67 -110.18 -56.32
C ARG A 75 73.47 -111.48 -56.48
N LYS A 76 73.49 -112.32 -55.46
CA LYS A 76 74.19 -113.60 -55.51
C LYS A 76 73.50 -114.57 -56.48
N GLU A 77 72.17 -114.62 -56.50
CA GLU A 77 71.40 -115.43 -57.46
C GLU A 77 71.65 -115.03 -58.92
N ILE A 78 71.73 -113.71 -59.18
CA ILE A 78 72.13 -113.20 -60.51
C ILE A 78 73.55 -113.66 -60.85
N LEU A 79 74.49 -113.51 -59.91
CA LEU A 79 75.88 -113.92 -60.12
C LEU A 79 76.00 -115.43 -60.39
N ASP A 80 75.34 -116.26 -59.58
CA ASP A 80 75.37 -117.72 -59.71
C ASP A 80 74.78 -118.18 -61.05
N SER A 81 73.69 -117.55 -61.49
CA SER A 81 73.10 -117.81 -62.82
C SER A 81 74.07 -117.41 -63.95
N LEU A 82 74.76 -116.27 -63.84
CA LEU A 82 75.78 -115.86 -64.80
C LEU A 82 76.98 -116.82 -64.82
N ILE A 83 77.41 -117.34 -63.67
CA ILE A 83 78.49 -118.32 -63.59
C ILE A 83 78.10 -119.62 -64.33
N LYS A 84 76.87 -120.11 -64.14
CA LYS A 84 76.35 -121.30 -64.85
C LYS A 84 76.33 -121.08 -66.35
N ILE A 85 75.81 -119.94 -66.80
CA ILE A 85 75.80 -119.55 -68.23
C ILE A 85 77.24 -119.52 -68.78
N LYS A 86 78.18 -118.91 -68.05
CA LYS A 86 79.57 -118.82 -68.47
C LYS A 86 80.20 -120.20 -68.68
N SER A 87 79.90 -121.16 -67.80
CA SER A 87 80.41 -122.53 -67.90
C SER A 87 79.75 -123.34 -69.01
N GLY A 88 78.44 -123.16 -69.24
CA GLY A 88 77.66 -123.88 -70.25
C GLY A 88 77.70 -123.28 -71.66
N ILE A 89 78.29 -122.10 -71.85
CA ILE A 89 78.20 -121.36 -73.10
C ILE A 89 78.76 -122.11 -74.32
N ASN A 90 79.77 -122.99 -74.14
CA ASN A 90 80.38 -123.79 -75.20
C ASN A 90 79.81 -125.23 -75.29
N HIS A 91 78.97 -125.62 -74.34
CA HIS A 91 78.39 -126.96 -74.24
C HIS A 91 76.92 -126.81 -73.82
N PRO A 92 75.99 -126.63 -74.78
CA PRO A 92 74.61 -126.24 -74.48
C PRO A 92 73.82 -127.34 -73.75
N HIS A 93 74.25 -128.60 -73.86
CA HIS A 93 73.66 -129.76 -73.20
C HIS A 93 74.02 -129.84 -71.72
N ASN A 94 73.15 -130.53 -70.95
CA ASN A 94 73.38 -130.79 -69.54
C ASN A 94 74.67 -131.61 -69.34
N SER A 95 75.48 -131.21 -68.35
CA SER A 95 76.68 -131.93 -67.93
C SER A 95 76.56 -132.29 -66.45
N TYR A 96 77.31 -133.30 -66.00
CA TYR A 96 77.29 -133.79 -64.60
C TYR A 96 77.48 -132.70 -63.54
N SER A 97 78.02 -131.54 -63.90
CA SER A 97 78.27 -130.42 -62.99
C SER A 97 77.47 -129.14 -63.27
N TYR A 98 76.75 -129.03 -64.40
CA TYR A 98 76.07 -127.79 -64.78
C TYR A 98 74.76 -128.04 -65.55
N PRO A 99 73.68 -127.29 -65.24
CA PRO A 99 72.43 -127.39 -65.98
C PRO A 99 72.63 -126.97 -67.44
N SER A 100 71.72 -127.38 -68.32
CA SER A 100 71.73 -126.98 -69.72
C SER A 100 71.61 -125.46 -69.87
N LEU A 101 72.04 -124.95 -71.02
CA LEU A 101 72.16 -123.50 -71.23
C LEU A 101 70.80 -122.79 -71.21
N ASP A 102 69.73 -123.43 -71.68
CA ASP A 102 68.34 -122.97 -71.61
C ASP A 102 67.86 -122.80 -70.17
N GLN A 103 68.11 -123.80 -69.30
CA GLN A 103 67.77 -123.72 -67.88
C GLN A 103 68.53 -122.60 -67.17
N SER A 104 69.80 -122.40 -67.53
CA SER A 104 70.61 -121.32 -66.98
C SER A 104 70.12 -119.94 -67.43
N LEU A 105 69.67 -119.82 -68.69
CA LEU A 105 69.04 -118.62 -69.22
C LEU A 105 67.72 -118.30 -68.49
N ASP A 106 66.87 -119.29 -68.27
CA ASP A 106 65.59 -119.08 -67.58
C ASP A 106 65.75 -118.74 -66.10
N GLN A 107 66.75 -119.32 -65.42
CA GLN A 107 67.15 -118.89 -64.07
C GLN A 107 67.56 -117.42 -64.05
N LEU A 108 68.37 -116.99 -65.03
CA LEU A 108 68.76 -115.58 -65.13
C LEU A 108 67.56 -114.67 -65.38
N LYS A 109 66.60 -115.07 -66.24
CA LYS A 109 65.34 -114.33 -66.46
C LYS A 109 64.55 -114.16 -65.16
N GLN A 110 64.46 -115.20 -64.34
CA GLN A 110 63.77 -115.15 -63.06
C GLN A 110 64.45 -114.18 -62.09
N SER A 111 65.78 -114.25 -61.95
CA SER A 111 66.53 -113.41 -61.01
C SER A 111 66.54 -111.92 -61.37
N ILE A 112 66.40 -111.56 -62.65
CA ILE A 112 66.40 -110.14 -63.07
C ILE A 112 65.00 -109.52 -63.14
N ARG A 113 63.93 -110.33 -63.17
CA ARG A 113 62.54 -109.87 -63.30
C ARG A 113 62.10 -108.88 -62.20
N PRO A 114 62.45 -109.07 -60.90
CA PRO A 114 62.06 -108.15 -59.83
C PRO A 114 62.54 -106.71 -60.04
N PHE A 115 63.61 -106.51 -60.81
CA PHE A 115 64.18 -105.20 -61.05
C PHE A 115 63.53 -104.41 -62.20
N HIS A 116 62.54 -105.00 -62.90
CA HIS A 116 61.71 -104.33 -63.91
C HIS A 116 62.52 -103.46 -64.90
N ILE A 117 63.70 -103.94 -65.31
CA ILE A 117 64.71 -103.17 -66.05
C ILE A 117 64.18 -102.68 -67.41
N ARG A 118 63.28 -103.46 -68.04
CA ARG A 118 62.62 -103.11 -69.30
C ARG A 118 61.48 -102.08 -69.16
N HIS A 119 61.12 -101.66 -67.93
CA HIS A 119 60.00 -100.77 -67.63
C HIS A 119 60.39 -99.48 -66.86
N THR A 120 61.69 -99.23 -66.61
CA THR A 120 62.15 -98.31 -65.55
C THR A 120 62.76 -96.97 -65.97
N LYS A 121 62.96 -96.68 -67.27
CA LYS A 121 63.55 -95.38 -67.69
C LYS A 121 62.54 -94.23 -67.76
N GLU A 122 61.42 -94.40 -68.46
CA GLU A 122 60.45 -93.31 -68.62
C GLU A 122 59.69 -93.00 -67.32
N ARG A 123 59.21 -94.03 -66.59
CA ARG A 123 58.38 -93.83 -65.39
C ARG A 123 59.10 -93.23 -64.17
N LEU A 124 60.42 -93.35 -64.08
CA LEU A 124 61.19 -92.80 -62.95
C LEU A 124 61.41 -91.28 -63.10
N ILE A 125 61.45 -90.77 -64.34
CA ILE A 125 61.56 -89.33 -64.62
C ILE A 125 60.23 -88.65 -64.32
N GLU A 126 59.11 -89.22 -64.78
CA GLU A 126 57.75 -88.75 -64.46
C GLU A 126 57.51 -88.62 -62.95
N PHE A 127 57.87 -89.63 -62.16
CA PHE A 127 57.71 -89.58 -60.70
C PHE A 127 58.51 -88.44 -60.04
N ASN A 128 59.70 -88.16 -60.55
CA ASN A 128 60.58 -87.15 -59.97
C ASN A 128 60.14 -85.73 -60.35
N ASP A 129 59.55 -85.56 -61.53
CA ASP A 129 58.93 -84.31 -61.98
C ASP A 129 57.65 -84.03 -61.19
N GLU A 130 56.77 -85.04 -61.03
CA GLU A 130 55.53 -84.93 -60.24
C GLU A 130 55.80 -84.61 -58.76
N PHE A 131 56.82 -85.24 -58.15
CA PHE A 131 57.24 -84.95 -56.79
C PHE A 131 57.80 -83.52 -56.61
N ASN A 132 58.57 -83.03 -57.59
CA ASN A 132 59.10 -81.66 -57.54
C ASN A 132 57.99 -80.61 -57.73
N ASP A 133 57.00 -80.89 -58.59
CA ASP A 133 55.83 -80.04 -58.77
C ASP A 133 54.99 -79.95 -57.49
N GLU A 134 54.67 -81.08 -56.85
CA GLU A 134 53.97 -81.08 -55.55
C GLU A 134 54.75 -80.35 -54.46
N LEU A 135 56.08 -80.52 -54.40
CA LEU A 135 56.93 -79.83 -53.44
C LEU A 135 56.90 -78.31 -53.66
N SER A 136 56.94 -77.87 -54.91
CA SER A 136 56.84 -76.45 -55.27
C SER A 136 55.48 -75.87 -54.90
N GLU A 137 54.40 -76.61 -55.10
CA GLU A 137 53.04 -76.20 -54.74
C GLU A 137 52.87 -76.11 -53.22
N PHE A 138 53.46 -77.04 -52.47
CA PHE A 138 53.47 -77.01 -51.01
C PHE A 138 54.26 -75.80 -50.47
N VAL A 139 55.41 -75.49 -51.05
CA VAL A 139 56.18 -74.28 -50.69
C VAL A 139 55.37 -73.01 -50.95
N ARG A 140 54.67 -72.92 -52.10
CA ARG A 140 53.77 -71.80 -52.41
C ARG A 140 52.66 -71.68 -51.39
N LYS A 141 51.94 -72.77 -51.10
CA LYS A 141 50.85 -72.81 -50.11
C LYS A 141 51.34 -72.40 -48.71
N LYS A 142 52.53 -72.84 -48.30
CA LYS A 142 53.15 -72.43 -47.04
C LYS A 142 53.41 -70.92 -46.99
N GLN A 143 53.88 -70.34 -48.09
CA GLN A 143 54.16 -68.91 -48.20
C GLN A 143 52.87 -68.07 -48.15
N GLU A 144 51.83 -68.50 -48.89
CA GLU A 144 50.50 -67.88 -48.85
C GLU A 144 49.88 -67.94 -47.44
N PHE A 145 50.04 -69.07 -46.74
CA PHE A 145 49.57 -69.21 -45.36
C PHE A 145 50.32 -68.28 -44.40
N ALA A 146 51.64 -68.12 -44.57
CA ALA A 146 52.45 -67.21 -43.77
C ALA A 146 52.05 -65.74 -44.01
N GLU A 147 51.80 -65.33 -45.26
CA GLU A 147 51.29 -64.00 -45.59
C GLU A 147 49.92 -63.76 -44.96
N THR A 148 49.02 -64.74 -45.04
CA THR A 148 47.68 -64.65 -44.43
C THR A 148 47.76 -64.50 -42.91
N LEU A 149 48.65 -65.23 -42.24
CA LEU A 149 48.87 -65.09 -40.79
C LEU A 149 49.37 -63.69 -40.42
N ASN A 150 50.28 -63.13 -41.22
CA ASN A 150 50.82 -61.80 -40.97
C ASN A 150 49.74 -60.72 -41.14
N ASN A 151 48.91 -60.84 -42.18
CA ASN A 151 47.78 -59.93 -42.40
C ASN A 151 46.76 -60.02 -41.25
N LEU A 152 46.40 -61.24 -40.81
CA LEU A 152 45.51 -61.44 -39.66
C LEU A 152 46.08 -60.83 -38.37
N GLN A 153 47.38 -60.93 -38.15
CA GLN A 153 48.03 -60.33 -37.00
C GLN A 153 47.95 -58.80 -37.05
N GLN A 154 48.15 -58.20 -38.22
CA GLN A 154 48.04 -56.76 -38.42
C GLN A 154 46.59 -56.27 -38.22
N ASP A 155 45.61 -57.00 -38.75
CA ASP A 155 44.18 -56.73 -38.55
C ASP A 155 43.77 -56.84 -37.07
N LEU A 156 44.32 -57.82 -36.35
CA LEU A 156 44.08 -58.00 -34.92
C LEU A 156 44.64 -56.81 -34.11
N GLU A 157 45.84 -56.33 -34.43
CA GLU A 157 46.43 -55.15 -33.79
C GLU A 157 45.60 -53.89 -34.06
N LEU A 158 45.18 -53.67 -35.31
CA LEU A 158 44.30 -52.56 -35.68
C LEU A 158 42.94 -52.63 -34.96
N THR A 159 42.34 -53.81 -34.90
CA THR A 159 41.06 -54.05 -34.22
C THR A 159 41.18 -53.78 -32.72
N THR A 160 42.28 -54.21 -32.11
CA THR A 160 42.56 -53.98 -30.69
C THR A 160 42.75 -52.48 -30.41
N LYS A 161 43.49 -51.77 -31.26
CA LYS A 161 43.66 -50.31 -31.15
C LYS A 161 42.33 -49.57 -31.30
N ASN A 162 41.54 -49.93 -32.30
CA ASN A 162 40.21 -49.33 -32.52
C ASN A 162 39.27 -49.59 -31.34
N LYS A 163 39.30 -50.79 -30.74
CA LYS A 163 38.50 -51.09 -29.55
C LYS A 163 38.88 -50.19 -28.36
N VAL A 164 40.17 -49.94 -28.16
CA VAL A 164 40.65 -49.04 -27.09
C VAL A 164 40.17 -47.60 -27.33
N GLU A 165 40.29 -47.09 -28.55
CA GLU A 165 39.81 -45.73 -28.88
C GLU A 165 38.29 -45.62 -28.76
N THR A 166 37.53 -46.60 -29.23
CA THR A 166 36.07 -46.65 -29.06
C THR A 166 35.67 -46.64 -27.58
N ASN A 167 36.38 -47.39 -26.74
CA ASN A 167 36.13 -47.37 -25.29
C ASN A 167 36.40 -46.01 -24.67
N LYS A 168 37.46 -45.30 -25.09
CA LYS A 168 37.73 -43.93 -24.62
C LYS A 168 36.59 -42.98 -25.00
N VAL A 169 36.13 -43.05 -26.25
CA VAL A 169 34.99 -42.25 -26.72
C VAL A 169 33.72 -42.58 -25.92
N LEU A 170 33.50 -43.85 -25.61
CA LEU A 170 32.33 -44.28 -24.83
C LEU A 170 32.35 -43.74 -23.40
N VAL A 171 33.52 -43.71 -22.75
CA VAL A 171 33.68 -43.09 -21.42
C VAL A 171 33.42 -41.58 -21.48
N LEU A 172 33.98 -40.88 -22.48
CA LEU A 172 33.72 -39.44 -22.64
C LEU A 172 32.24 -39.14 -22.87
N LEU A 173 31.55 -39.95 -23.68
CA LEU A 173 30.11 -39.82 -23.89
C LEU A 173 29.31 -40.05 -22.61
N GLN A 174 29.72 -41.01 -21.76
CA GLN A 174 29.07 -41.25 -20.47
C GLN A 174 29.24 -40.08 -19.50
N GLU A 175 30.43 -39.48 -19.45
CA GLU A 175 30.69 -38.28 -18.64
C GLU A 175 29.85 -37.10 -19.12
N GLN A 176 29.84 -36.84 -20.44
CA GLN A 176 29.02 -35.77 -21.03
C GLN A 176 27.52 -35.98 -20.78
N ASN A 177 27.03 -37.22 -20.85
CA ASN A 177 25.62 -37.51 -20.61
C ASN A 177 25.25 -37.27 -19.13
N SER A 178 26.15 -37.61 -18.21
CA SER A 178 25.96 -37.35 -16.78
C SER A 178 25.94 -35.84 -16.46
N GLU A 179 26.82 -35.07 -17.11
CA GLU A 179 26.82 -33.61 -17.00
C GLU A 179 25.53 -33.00 -17.58
N LEU A 180 25.07 -33.52 -18.73
CA LEU A 180 23.83 -33.08 -19.36
C LEU A 180 22.61 -33.36 -18.47
N GLU A 181 22.53 -34.53 -17.85
CA GLU A 181 21.47 -34.87 -16.89
C GLU A 181 21.45 -33.92 -15.68
N SER A 182 22.64 -33.60 -15.15
CA SER A 182 22.79 -32.61 -14.07
C SER A 182 22.29 -31.22 -14.49
N ASN A 183 22.67 -30.79 -15.70
CA ASN A 183 22.25 -29.51 -16.26
C ASN A 183 20.74 -29.45 -16.50
N ILE A 184 20.14 -30.54 -17.00
CA ILE A 184 18.68 -30.67 -17.17
C ILE A 184 17.97 -30.55 -15.81
N LYS A 185 18.47 -31.24 -14.78
CA LYS A 185 17.92 -31.16 -13.43
C LYS A 185 17.99 -29.72 -12.88
N SER A 186 19.15 -29.08 -12.96
CA SER A 186 19.30 -27.69 -12.53
C SER A 186 18.41 -26.73 -13.33
N GLY A 187 18.24 -26.96 -14.63
CA GLY A 187 17.34 -26.19 -15.48
C GLY A 187 15.87 -26.33 -15.04
N LYS A 188 15.45 -27.54 -14.67
CA LYS A 188 14.11 -27.82 -14.13
C LYS A 188 13.89 -27.14 -12.78
N ASP A 189 14.83 -27.24 -11.86
CA ASP A 189 14.73 -26.58 -10.55
C ASP A 189 14.60 -25.05 -10.70
N ARG A 190 15.32 -24.46 -11.66
CA ARG A 190 15.20 -23.03 -12.01
C ARG A 190 13.85 -22.69 -12.62
N LEU A 191 13.29 -23.56 -13.46
CA LEU A 191 11.98 -23.39 -14.06
C LEU A 191 10.88 -23.41 -12.99
N ASP A 192 10.94 -24.37 -12.06
CA ASP A 192 9.98 -24.49 -10.96
C ASP A 192 10.04 -23.25 -10.05
N ALA A 193 11.24 -22.77 -9.70
CA ALA A 193 11.42 -21.53 -8.96
C ALA A 193 10.93 -20.29 -9.71
N LEU A 194 11.03 -20.27 -11.04
CA LEU A 194 10.50 -19.17 -11.86
C LEU A 194 8.96 -19.19 -11.88
N ASN A 195 8.35 -20.38 -11.99
CA ASN A 195 6.90 -20.52 -11.95
C ASN A 195 6.31 -20.09 -10.60
N GLU A 196 6.98 -20.40 -9.49
CA GLU A 196 6.58 -19.91 -8.16
C GLU A 196 6.62 -18.38 -8.09
N LYS A 197 7.68 -17.76 -8.64
CA LYS A 197 7.77 -16.29 -8.70
C LYS A 197 6.69 -15.67 -9.59
N ILE A 198 6.34 -16.30 -10.71
CA ILE A 198 5.24 -15.84 -11.58
C ILE A 198 3.91 -15.87 -10.81
N SER A 199 3.61 -16.97 -10.11
CA SER A 199 2.39 -17.07 -9.30
C SER A 199 2.34 -16.00 -8.20
N ASN A 200 3.47 -15.69 -7.57
CA ASN A 200 3.54 -14.61 -6.59
C ASN A 200 3.29 -13.23 -7.23
N ILE A 201 3.82 -12.98 -8.44
CA ILE A 201 3.56 -11.73 -9.18
C ILE A 201 2.08 -11.60 -9.54
N GLU A 202 1.42 -12.67 -9.97
CA GLU A 202 -0.01 -12.68 -10.27
C GLU A 202 -0.84 -12.35 -9.02
N ASN A 203 -0.50 -12.94 -7.87
CA ASN A 203 -1.14 -12.61 -6.60
C ASN A 203 -0.91 -11.14 -6.18
N ASP A 204 0.31 -10.62 -6.37
CA ASP A 204 0.61 -9.22 -6.08
C ASP A 204 -0.15 -8.26 -7.02
N GLU A 205 -0.34 -8.62 -8.29
CA GLU A 205 -1.17 -7.86 -9.24
C GLU A 205 -2.63 -7.75 -8.76
N GLU A 206 -3.21 -8.86 -8.30
CA GLU A 206 -4.56 -8.87 -7.73
C GLU A 206 -4.65 -7.97 -6.50
N ARG A 207 -3.69 -8.07 -5.57
CA ARG A 207 -3.62 -7.20 -4.38
C ARG A 207 -3.46 -5.73 -4.74
N ILE A 208 -2.65 -5.39 -5.74
CA ILE A 208 -2.49 -4.02 -6.22
C ILE A 208 -3.80 -3.49 -6.79
N SER A 209 -4.55 -4.31 -7.53
CA SER A 209 -5.87 -3.95 -8.04
C SER A 209 -6.87 -3.67 -6.91
N GLU A 210 -6.88 -4.50 -5.86
CA GLU A 210 -7.69 -4.27 -4.67
C GLU A 210 -7.31 -2.97 -3.94
N ILE A 211 -6.01 -2.73 -3.72
CA ILE A 211 -5.51 -1.51 -3.09
C ILE A 211 -5.93 -0.28 -3.90
N LYS A 212 -5.82 -0.34 -5.24
CA LYS A 212 -6.25 0.74 -6.12
C LYS A 212 -7.76 1.02 -5.99
N ASN A 213 -8.59 -0.01 -5.97
CA ASN A 213 -10.03 0.15 -5.76
C ASN A 213 -10.36 0.76 -4.38
N GLN A 214 -9.61 0.39 -3.34
CA GLN A 214 -9.76 1.01 -2.01
C GLN A 214 -9.30 2.47 -2.01
N TYR A 215 -8.18 2.78 -2.66
CA TYR A 215 -7.68 4.13 -2.82
C TYR A 215 -8.70 5.03 -3.53
N ASP A 216 -9.30 4.58 -4.63
CA ASP A 216 -10.31 5.35 -5.37
C ASP A 216 -11.55 5.63 -4.51
N LYS A 217 -12.01 4.64 -3.72
CA LYS A 217 -13.10 4.83 -2.74
C LYS A 217 -12.75 5.84 -1.66
N GLN A 218 -11.53 5.76 -1.09
CA GLN A 218 -11.08 6.71 -0.07
C GLN A 218 -10.94 8.12 -0.63
N LYS A 219 -10.42 8.25 -1.86
CA LYS A 219 -10.34 9.52 -2.57
C LYS A 219 -11.71 10.16 -2.74
N GLU A 220 -12.73 9.39 -3.15
CA GLU A 220 -14.11 9.88 -3.25
C GLU A 220 -14.66 10.37 -1.90
N GLN A 221 -14.37 9.65 -0.81
CA GLN A 221 -14.75 10.07 0.54
C GLN A 221 -14.07 11.38 0.95
N VAL A 222 -12.78 11.54 0.64
CA VAL A 222 -12.03 12.77 0.90
C VAL A 222 -12.60 13.93 0.09
N ASP A 223 -12.86 13.75 -1.21
CA ASP A 223 -13.45 14.79 -2.06
C ASP A 223 -14.83 15.23 -1.53
N ASN A 224 -15.65 14.27 -1.08
CA ASN A 224 -16.93 14.56 -0.44
C ASN A 224 -16.78 15.29 0.90
N PHE A 225 -15.76 14.96 1.68
CA PHE A 225 -15.45 15.64 2.93
C PHE A 225 -15.01 17.09 2.68
N VAL A 226 -14.13 17.33 1.70
CA VAL A 226 -13.71 18.68 1.28
C VAL A 226 -14.91 19.52 0.83
N LYS A 227 -15.81 18.96 0.01
CA LYS A 227 -17.06 19.65 -0.38
C LYS A 227 -17.92 20.04 0.83
N LYS A 228 -18.00 19.18 1.86
CA LYS A 228 -18.74 19.47 3.09
C LYS A 228 -18.07 20.58 3.91
N ILE A 229 -16.73 20.62 3.97
CA ILE A 229 -15.98 21.70 4.63
C ILE A 229 -16.29 23.04 3.97
N ILE A 230 -16.17 23.13 2.64
CA ILE A 230 -16.44 24.36 1.89
C ILE A 230 -17.88 24.84 2.16
N LYS A 231 -18.86 23.93 2.16
CA LYS A 231 -20.26 24.28 2.48
C LYS A 231 -20.42 24.78 3.92
N ARG A 232 -19.74 24.16 4.89
CA ARG A 232 -19.77 24.57 6.30
C ARG A 232 -19.11 25.93 6.51
N GLU A 233 -18.02 26.21 5.81
CA GLU A 233 -17.32 27.49 5.82
C GLU A 233 -18.24 28.62 5.34
N GLN A 234 -18.91 28.43 4.19
CA GLN A 234 -19.93 29.36 3.69
C GLN A 234 -21.08 29.59 4.68
N GLN A 235 -21.55 28.54 5.38
CA GLN A 235 -22.59 28.67 6.39
C GLN A 235 -22.13 29.47 7.61
N ILE A 236 -20.86 29.32 8.02
CA ILE A 236 -20.27 30.09 9.13
C ILE A 236 -20.14 31.56 8.73
N GLU A 237 -19.75 31.85 7.49
CA GLU A 237 -19.65 33.21 6.97
C GLU A 237 -21.02 33.91 7.00
N ASP A 238 -22.06 33.27 6.48
CA ASP A 238 -23.46 33.78 6.52
C ASP A 238 -23.96 33.97 7.97
N GLN A 239 -23.65 33.04 8.88
CA GLN A 239 -23.99 33.19 10.30
C GLN A 239 -23.24 34.34 10.96
N THR A 240 -21.98 34.56 10.59
CA THR A 240 -21.15 35.66 11.12
C THR A 240 -21.71 37.00 10.66
N GLU A 241 -22.10 37.11 9.39
CA GLU A 241 -22.75 38.31 8.85
C GLU A 241 -24.06 38.61 9.60
N LYS A 242 -24.94 37.61 9.75
CA LYS A 242 -26.19 37.75 10.51
C LYS A 242 -25.96 38.17 11.96
N THR A 243 -24.95 37.58 12.61
CA THR A 243 -24.59 37.93 13.99
C THR A 243 -24.12 39.37 14.10
N ASN A 244 -23.32 39.84 13.15
CA ASN A 244 -22.88 41.23 13.10
C ASN A 244 -24.06 42.19 12.92
N VAL A 245 -25.00 41.87 12.02
CA VAL A 245 -26.24 42.64 11.84
C VAL A 245 -27.05 42.69 13.13
N PHE A 246 -27.24 41.55 13.81
CA PHE A 246 -27.95 41.52 15.10
C PHE A 246 -27.26 42.34 16.18
N ASN A 247 -25.93 42.32 16.25
CA ASN A 247 -25.18 43.13 17.21
C ASN A 247 -25.37 44.63 16.98
N VAL A 248 -25.39 45.07 15.71
CA VAL A 248 -25.68 46.47 15.35
C VAL A 248 -27.11 46.85 15.76
N LEU A 249 -28.10 46.03 15.40
CA LEU A 249 -29.50 46.26 15.76
C LEU A 249 -29.72 46.29 17.27
N LEU A 250 -29.06 45.40 18.02
CA LEU A 250 -29.16 45.35 19.48
C LEU A 250 -28.62 46.64 20.11
N LYS A 251 -27.50 47.16 19.60
CA LYS A 251 -26.93 48.43 20.04
C LYS A 251 -27.88 49.59 19.74
N GLU A 252 -28.48 49.61 18.55
CA GLU A 252 -29.45 50.63 18.15
C GLU A 252 -30.70 50.58 19.05
N PHE A 253 -31.32 49.42 19.23
CA PHE A 253 -32.48 49.25 20.11
C PHE A 253 -32.17 49.62 21.56
N THR A 254 -30.99 49.28 22.06
CA THR A 254 -30.58 49.66 23.42
C THR A 254 -30.48 51.18 23.55
N THR A 255 -29.91 51.85 22.54
CA THR A 255 -29.81 53.32 22.51
C THR A 255 -31.19 53.97 22.45
N GLN A 256 -32.05 53.52 21.53
CA GLN A 256 -33.43 54.03 21.41
C GLN A 256 -34.23 53.81 22.70
N ARG A 257 -34.10 52.64 23.34
CA ARG A 257 -34.75 52.34 24.62
C ARG A 257 -34.28 53.31 25.70
N ASP A 258 -32.98 53.58 25.79
CA ASP A 258 -32.44 54.48 26.80
C ASP A 258 -32.89 55.94 26.58
N GLU A 259 -33.01 56.39 25.32
CA GLU A 259 -33.59 57.68 24.96
C GLU A 259 -35.08 57.77 25.30
N LEU A 260 -35.86 56.75 24.96
CA LEU A 260 -37.27 56.66 25.33
C LEU A 260 -37.46 56.67 26.85
N LEU A 261 -36.59 55.99 27.60
CA LEU A 261 -36.62 55.95 29.06
C LEU A 261 -36.33 57.33 29.65
N LYS A 262 -35.32 58.05 29.15
CA LYS A 262 -35.06 59.45 29.53
C LYS A 262 -36.25 60.35 29.24
N THR A 263 -36.88 60.19 28.08
CA THR A 263 -38.05 60.99 27.66
C THR A 263 -39.24 60.71 28.58
N ALA A 264 -39.52 59.43 28.86
CA ALA A 264 -40.59 59.04 29.77
C ALA A 264 -40.36 59.60 31.19
N GLN A 265 -39.13 59.54 31.70
CA GLN A 265 -38.77 60.14 33.00
C GLN A 265 -38.97 61.65 33.02
N ALA A 266 -38.58 62.36 31.95
CA ALA A 266 -38.80 63.80 31.82
C ALA A 266 -40.30 64.14 31.83
N LEU A 267 -41.10 63.45 31.02
CA LEU A 267 -42.56 63.61 30.98
C LEU A 267 -43.23 63.34 32.34
N ILE A 268 -42.78 62.30 33.06
CA ILE A 268 -43.28 62.01 34.42
C ILE A 268 -42.95 63.17 35.37
N LYS A 269 -41.76 63.78 35.27
CA LYS A 269 -41.37 64.93 36.08
C LYS A 269 -42.23 66.14 35.77
N GLU A 270 -42.40 66.47 34.48
CA GLU A 270 -43.26 67.57 34.03
C GLU A 270 -44.72 67.39 34.47
N ALA A 271 -45.27 66.18 34.31
CA ALA A 271 -46.64 65.88 34.74
C ALA A 271 -46.81 66.03 36.26
N LYS A 272 -45.82 65.62 37.07
CA LYS A 272 -45.84 65.83 38.53
C LYS A 272 -45.80 67.31 38.89
N THR A 273 -44.96 68.10 38.21
CA THR A 273 -44.88 69.54 38.41
C THR A 273 -46.20 70.24 38.02
N ALA A 274 -46.78 69.91 36.85
CA ALA A 274 -48.07 70.45 36.40
C ALA A 274 -49.23 70.08 37.34
N LEU A 275 -49.26 68.83 37.85
CA LEU A 275 -50.25 68.42 38.86
C LEU A 275 -50.08 69.21 40.17
N GLY A 276 -48.84 69.49 40.56
CA GLY A 276 -48.53 70.45 41.61
C GLY A 276 -49.22 71.78 41.34
N TYR A 277 -48.90 72.43 40.21
CA TYR A 277 -49.46 73.74 39.82
C TYR A 277 -50.97 73.80 39.87
N LYS A 278 -51.64 72.80 39.29
CA LYS A 278 -53.10 72.70 39.31
C LYS A 278 -53.70 72.60 40.71
N LYS A 279 -53.02 71.91 41.65
CA LYS A 279 -53.50 71.80 43.04
C LYS A 279 -53.37 73.12 43.80
N ALA A 280 -52.26 73.85 43.65
CA ALA A 280 -52.13 75.17 44.29
C ALA A 280 -53.08 76.20 43.67
N GLU A 281 -53.34 76.12 42.37
CA GLU A 281 -54.37 76.91 41.71
C GLU A 281 -55.76 76.61 42.28
N GLY A 282 -56.09 75.33 42.52
CA GLY A 282 -57.35 74.95 43.17
C GLY A 282 -57.50 75.48 44.60
N ILE A 283 -56.45 75.35 45.43
CA ILE A 283 -56.46 75.84 46.83
C ILE A 283 -56.55 77.38 46.88
N SER A 284 -55.74 78.08 46.08
CA SER A 284 -55.78 79.54 46.03
C SER A 284 -57.07 80.08 45.41
N GLY A 285 -57.63 79.40 44.41
CA GLY A 285 -58.92 79.71 43.84
C GLY A 285 -60.05 79.66 44.87
N ALA A 286 -60.04 78.66 45.76
CA ALA A 286 -61.02 78.54 46.85
C ALA A 286 -60.93 79.70 47.86
N PHE A 287 -59.71 80.14 48.23
CA PHE A 287 -59.54 81.32 49.10
C PHE A 287 -59.93 82.61 48.41
N LYS A 288 -59.59 82.76 47.12
CA LYS A 288 -59.96 83.93 46.33
C LYS A 288 -61.48 84.06 46.19
N ALA A 289 -62.20 82.95 46.00
CA ALA A 289 -63.66 82.95 45.98
C ALA A 289 -64.26 83.45 47.31
N GLN A 290 -63.75 83.00 48.46
CA GLN A 290 -64.20 83.50 49.76
C GLN A 290 -63.84 84.98 50.00
N LEU A 291 -62.70 85.45 49.46
CA LEU A 291 -62.32 86.86 49.51
C LEU A 291 -63.32 87.74 48.74
N GLU A 292 -63.66 87.36 47.51
CA GLU A 292 -64.57 88.11 46.64
C GLU A 292 -65.99 88.22 47.25
N GLU A 293 -66.51 87.15 47.85
CA GLU A 293 -67.81 87.17 48.54
C GLU A 293 -67.84 88.11 49.76
N ARG A 294 -66.67 88.39 50.38
CA ARG A 294 -66.56 89.20 51.60
C ARG A 294 -66.13 90.65 51.36
N ASP A 295 -65.72 91.03 50.13
CA ASP A 295 -65.41 92.43 49.76
C ASP A 295 -66.65 93.35 49.74
N GLU A 296 -67.85 92.76 49.90
CA GLU A 296 -69.08 93.51 50.15
C GLU A 296 -69.08 94.32 51.46
N GLY A 297 -68.05 94.18 52.31
CA GLY A 297 -67.84 94.99 53.51
C GLY A 297 -67.94 96.50 53.25
N LYS A 298 -67.60 96.98 52.05
CA LYS A 298 -67.77 98.39 51.65
C LYS A 298 -69.22 98.90 51.83
N LYS A 299 -70.23 98.03 51.73
CA LYS A 299 -71.63 98.38 51.99
C LYS A 299 -71.84 98.83 53.45
N TRP A 300 -71.13 98.24 54.42
CA TRP A 300 -71.20 98.65 55.84
C TRP A 300 -70.60 100.03 56.10
N LEU A 301 -69.59 100.43 55.33
CA LEU A 301 -69.05 101.81 55.35
C LEU A 301 -70.12 102.82 54.89
N TRP A 302 -70.85 102.50 53.81
CA TRP A 302 -71.96 103.32 53.32
C TRP A 302 -73.08 103.44 54.37
N PHE A 303 -73.46 102.34 55.02
CA PHE A 303 -74.46 102.39 56.10
C PHE A 303 -73.98 103.21 57.30
N ALA A 304 -72.72 103.07 57.71
CA ALA A 304 -72.15 103.87 58.80
C ALA A 304 -72.21 105.38 58.47
N GLY A 305 -71.83 105.76 57.26
CA GLY A 305 -71.94 107.15 56.77
C GLY A 305 -73.37 107.67 56.77
N ALA A 306 -74.33 106.84 56.33
CA ALA A 306 -75.75 107.20 56.34
C ALA A 306 -76.27 107.46 57.77
N PHE A 307 -75.92 106.62 58.75
CA PHE A 307 -76.30 106.84 60.15
C PHE A 307 -75.72 108.12 60.75
N ILE A 308 -74.49 108.48 60.40
CA ILE A 308 -73.86 109.75 60.83
C ILE A 308 -74.61 110.93 60.20
N MET A 309 -74.96 110.86 58.92
CA MET A 309 -75.75 111.92 58.25
C MET A 309 -77.14 112.07 58.87
N ILE A 310 -77.79 110.98 59.26
CA ILE A 310 -79.07 111.01 59.99
C ILE A 310 -78.89 111.68 61.36
N ALA A 311 -77.83 111.35 62.09
CA ALA A 311 -77.54 111.98 63.38
C ALA A 311 -77.38 113.51 63.24
N ILE A 312 -76.60 113.96 62.26
CA ILE A 312 -76.38 115.38 61.97
C ILE A 312 -77.70 116.04 61.55
N GLY A 313 -78.47 115.42 60.64
CA GLY A 313 -79.75 115.93 60.20
C GLY A 313 -80.75 116.13 61.35
N LEU A 314 -80.85 115.17 62.27
CA LEU A 314 -81.67 115.29 63.47
C LEU A 314 -81.19 116.44 64.36
N THR A 315 -79.88 116.61 64.57
CA THR A 315 -79.35 117.72 65.38
C THR A 315 -79.70 119.09 64.79
N ILE A 316 -79.58 119.27 63.47
CA ILE A 316 -79.91 120.53 62.78
C ILE A 316 -81.43 120.78 62.86
N MET A 317 -82.24 119.75 62.62
CA MET A 317 -83.70 119.84 62.71
C MET A 317 -84.17 120.25 64.12
N PHE A 318 -83.54 119.72 65.16
CA PHE A 318 -83.87 120.09 66.55
C PHE A 318 -83.45 121.53 66.91
N ILE A 319 -82.32 122.02 66.39
CA ILE A 319 -81.88 123.40 66.61
C ILE A 319 -82.85 124.39 65.96
N TRP A 320 -83.36 124.07 64.77
CA TRP A 320 -84.17 125.03 64.01
C TRP A 320 -85.62 125.14 64.50
N LYS A 321 -86.18 124.09 65.09
CA LYS A 321 -87.62 124.00 65.39
C LYS A 321 -88.02 124.42 66.81
N THR A 322 -87.09 124.67 67.75
CA THR A 322 -87.49 124.86 69.16
C THR A 322 -86.54 125.77 69.93
N GLN A 323 -87.09 126.88 70.46
CA GLN A 323 -86.35 127.92 71.19
C GLN A 323 -86.58 127.88 72.72
N SER A 324 -87.32 126.88 73.24
CA SER A 324 -87.48 126.64 74.68
C SER A 324 -86.64 125.43 75.15
N VAL A 325 -85.98 125.60 76.30
CA VAL A 325 -85.10 124.58 76.91
C VAL A 325 -85.82 124.05 78.16
N ASP A 326 -86.40 122.86 78.05
CA ASP A 326 -86.96 122.12 79.17
C ASP A 326 -86.17 120.81 79.37
N LEU A 327 -86.04 120.32 80.60
CA LEU A 327 -85.22 119.15 80.93
C LEU A 327 -85.72 117.87 80.24
N ASN A 328 -87.04 117.66 80.20
CA ASN A 328 -87.63 116.49 79.54
C ASN A 328 -87.39 116.48 78.03
N THR A 329 -87.43 117.65 77.39
CA THR A 329 -87.19 117.75 75.93
C THR A 329 -85.72 117.55 75.58
N THR A 330 -84.80 117.95 76.45
CA THR A 330 -83.36 117.75 76.26
C THR A 330 -82.96 116.28 76.43
N LEU A 331 -83.55 115.57 77.40
CA LEU A 331 -83.29 114.15 77.62
C LEU A 331 -83.82 113.28 76.47
N ALA A 332 -85.00 113.59 75.94
CA ALA A 332 -85.55 112.90 74.77
C ALA A 332 -84.67 113.07 73.51
N ARG A 333 -84.07 114.25 73.31
CA ARG A 333 -83.15 114.53 72.20
C ARG A 333 -81.88 113.69 72.29
N ILE A 334 -81.27 113.61 73.47
CA ILE A 334 -80.06 112.78 73.69
C ILE A 334 -80.39 111.31 73.42
N SER A 335 -81.56 110.82 73.84
CA SER A 335 -81.98 109.45 73.57
C SER A 335 -82.15 109.17 72.08
N ILE A 336 -82.78 110.07 71.33
CA ILE A 336 -83.00 109.90 69.88
C ILE A 336 -81.68 109.95 69.10
N ILE A 337 -80.74 110.84 69.46
CA ILE A 337 -79.42 110.93 68.82
C ILE A 337 -78.53 109.72 69.15
N SER A 338 -78.76 109.07 70.31
CA SER A 338 -77.98 107.90 70.71
C SER A 338 -78.23 106.67 69.82
N LEU A 339 -79.40 106.56 69.18
CA LEU A 339 -79.76 105.44 68.30
C LEU A 339 -78.93 105.41 67.00
N PRO A 340 -78.87 106.49 66.19
CA PRO A 340 -78.02 106.53 65.00
C PRO A 340 -76.53 106.36 65.31
N PHE A 341 -76.06 106.89 66.44
CA PHE A 341 -74.67 106.70 66.88
C PHE A 341 -74.35 105.23 67.16
N SER A 342 -75.26 104.52 67.82
CA SER A 342 -75.13 103.08 68.06
C SER A 342 -75.18 102.28 66.76
N GLY A 343 -76.02 102.69 65.81
CA GLY A 343 -76.08 102.12 64.46
C GLY A 343 -74.77 102.32 63.69
N ALA A 344 -74.22 103.53 63.69
CA ALA A 344 -72.93 103.83 63.08
C ALA A 344 -71.78 103.02 63.73
N TRP A 345 -71.78 102.89 65.05
CA TRP A 345 -70.80 102.06 65.78
C TRP A 345 -70.88 100.59 65.38
N PHE A 346 -72.09 100.04 65.32
CA PHE A 346 -72.29 98.66 64.88
C PHE A 346 -71.83 98.46 63.44
N CYS A 347 -72.18 99.36 62.52
CA CYS A 347 -71.76 99.29 61.13
C CYS A 347 -70.23 99.40 60.98
N ALA A 348 -69.57 100.28 61.73
CA ALA A 348 -68.11 100.36 61.75
C ALA A 348 -67.48 99.07 62.30
N GLY A 349 -68.04 98.50 63.37
CA GLY A 349 -67.58 97.23 63.94
C GLY A 349 -67.73 96.06 62.98
N GLN A 350 -68.82 96.01 62.20
CA GLN A 350 -69.01 94.98 61.17
C GLN A 350 -68.08 95.17 59.98
N TYR A 351 -67.86 96.42 59.55
CA TYR A 351 -66.90 96.74 58.51
C TYR A 351 -65.49 96.28 58.89
N THR A 352 -65.01 96.62 60.08
CA THR A 352 -63.68 96.21 60.55
C THR A 352 -63.57 94.69 60.63
N LYS A 353 -64.60 93.98 61.11
CA LYS A 353 -64.60 92.51 61.12
C LYS A 353 -64.50 91.92 59.72
N LEU A 354 -65.32 92.38 58.77
CA LEU A 354 -65.33 91.88 57.40
C LEU A 354 -64.02 92.22 56.67
N LYS A 355 -63.48 93.41 56.87
CA LYS A 355 -62.19 93.81 56.29
C LYS A 355 -61.05 92.95 56.81
N ASN A 356 -60.98 92.70 58.12
CA ASN A 356 -59.93 91.87 58.70
C ASN A 356 -60.01 90.42 58.21
N ILE A 357 -61.23 89.90 58.05
CA ILE A 357 -61.47 88.57 57.46
C ILE A 357 -60.99 88.57 55.99
N ALA A 358 -61.34 89.59 55.21
CA ALA A 358 -60.88 89.73 53.83
C ALA A 358 -59.35 89.80 53.72
N GLU A 359 -58.68 90.57 54.58
CA GLU A 359 -57.21 90.65 54.62
C GLU A 359 -56.57 89.29 54.93
N ASP A 360 -57.16 88.49 55.84
CA ASP A 360 -56.70 87.13 56.14
C ASP A 360 -56.85 86.18 54.93
N TYR A 361 -57.98 86.24 54.23
CA TYR A 361 -58.18 85.44 53.01
C TYR A 361 -57.29 85.88 51.85
N ALA A 362 -57.01 87.18 51.72
CA ALA A 362 -56.07 87.68 50.73
C ALA A 362 -54.65 87.16 51.02
N TYR A 363 -54.23 87.20 52.30
CA TYR A 363 -52.96 86.62 52.73
C TYR A 363 -52.89 85.12 52.44
N LYS A 364 -53.92 84.35 52.80
CA LYS A 364 -53.99 82.89 52.52
C LYS A 364 -54.01 82.56 51.03
N THR A 365 -54.65 83.40 50.21
CA THR A 365 -54.64 83.26 48.75
C THR A 365 -53.22 83.42 48.20
N MET A 366 -52.51 84.48 48.61
CA MET A 366 -51.14 84.74 48.18
C MET A 366 -50.17 83.65 48.67
N LEU A 367 -50.35 83.19 49.93
CA LEU A 367 -49.61 82.06 50.48
C LEU A 367 -49.82 80.81 49.63
N ALA A 368 -51.08 80.47 49.32
CA ALA A 368 -51.44 79.31 48.50
C ALA A 368 -50.89 79.37 47.07
N GLN A 369 -50.90 80.53 46.42
CA GLN A 369 -50.33 80.72 45.08
C GLN A 369 -48.80 80.53 45.06
N SER A 370 -48.13 80.95 46.13
CA SER A 370 -46.66 80.89 46.23
C SER A 370 -46.11 79.54 46.72
N ILE A 371 -46.97 78.62 47.18
CA ILE A 371 -46.58 77.28 47.69
C ILE A 371 -45.61 76.61 46.75
N ILE A 372 -45.92 76.55 45.45
CA ILE A 372 -45.17 75.68 44.54
C ILE A 372 -43.80 76.26 44.23
N GLY A 373 -43.74 77.57 43.97
CA GLY A 373 -42.49 78.27 43.71
C GLY A 373 -41.48 78.10 44.85
N PHE A 374 -41.95 78.19 46.11
CA PHE A 374 -41.09 77.95 47.27
C PHE A 374 -40.83 76.46 47.52
N SER A 375 -41.83 75.60 47.30
CA SER A 375 -41.70 74.15 47.48
C SER A 375 -40.65 73.56 46.52
N GLU A 376 -40.50 74.13 45.33
CA GLU A 376 -39.53 73.68 44.33
C GLU A 376 -38.12 74.19 44.62
N GLN A 377 -37.98 75.38 45.21
CA GLN A 377 -36.69 75.92 45.70
C GLN A 377 -36.20 75.24 46.99
N LEU A 378 -37.11 74.75 47.83
CA LEU A 378 -36.79 74.10 49.12
C LEU A 378 -36.61 72.58 49.01
N LYS A 379 -36.81 72.01 47.82
CA LYS A 379 -36.63 70.58 47.58
C LYS A 379 -35.17 70.28 47.26
N SER A 380 -34.36 70.13 48.30
CA SER A 380 -32.97 69.68 48.19
C SER A 380 -32.89 68.16 47.92
N THR A 381 -31.76 67.71 47.39
CA THR A 381 -31.49 66.31 47.02
C THR A 381 -31.06 65.43 48.21
N ASP A 382 -31.02 66.01 49.41
CA ASP A 382 -30.52 65.35 50.63
C ASP A 382 -31.71 64.90 51.50
N ASP A 383 -31.83 63.60 51.75
CA ASP A 383 -32.94 63.00 52.51
C ASP A 383 -32.97 63.46 53.99
N SER A 384 -31.91 64.11 54.47
CA SER A 384 -31.82 64.65 55.84
C SER A 384 -32.37 66.09 55.99
N ASP A 385 -32.67 66.78 54.89
CA ASP A 385 -33.12 68.17 54.93
C ASP A 385 -34.64 68.30 55.15
N THR A 386 -35.01 68.67 56.37
CA THR A 386 -36.42 68.87 56.77
C THR A 386 -36.98 70.22 56.33
N SER A 387 -36.22 71.08 55.63
CA SER A 387 -36.65 72.45 55.28
C SER A 387 -37.97 72.50 54.51
N TYR A 388 -38.17 71.59 53.55
CA TYR A 388 -39.44 71.46 52.83
C TYR A 388 -40.59 71.06 53.75
N GLN A 389 -40.36 70.11 54.65
CA GLN A 389 -41.37 69.61 55.58
C GLN A 389 -41.73 70.68 56.62
N ASP A 390 -40.75 71.43 57.12
CA ASP A 390 -40.95 72.51 58.08
C ASP A 390 -41.65 73.70 57.45
N TYR A 391 -41.34 74.03 56.19
CA TYR A 391 -42.07 75.03 55.41
C TYR A 391 -43.54 74.61 55.23
N MET A 392 -43.79 73.38 54.78
CA MET A 392 -45.15 72.87 54.59
C MET A 392 -45.93 72.81 55.91
N LYS A 393 -45.31 72.40 57.02
CA LYS A 393 -45.94 72.42 58.35
C LYS A 393 -46.32 73.82 58.79
N LYS A 394 -45.39 74.79 58.71
CA LYS A 394 -45.66 76.19 59.08
C LYS A 394 -46.76 76.80 58.21
N MET A 395 -46.74 76.53 56.92
CA MET A 395 -47.76 76.99 55.99
C MET A 395 -49.12 76.35 56.27
N LEU A 396 -49.15 75.05 56.55
CA LEU A 396 -50.37 74.34 56.92
C LEU A 396 -50.93 74.89 58.22
N ASP A 397 -50.08 75.10 59.24
CA ASP A 397 -50.48 75.73 60.49
C ASP A 397 -51.10 77.11 60.25
N GLU A 398 -50.48 77.95 59.41
CA GLU A 398 -50.94 79.30 59.09
C GLU A 398 -52.29 79.31 58.33
N ILE A 399 -52.47 78.41 57.34
CA ILE A 399 -53.75 78.27 56.63
C ILE A 399 -54.87 77.84 57.57
N HIS A 400 -54.59 76.96 58.54
CA HIS A 400 -55.57 76.46 59.49
C HIS A 400 -55.90 77.44 60.63
N GLN A 401 -55.16 78.55 60.79
CA GLN A 401 -55.50 79.53 61.82
C GLN A 401 -56.83 80.23 61.53
N HIS A 402 -57.61 80.46 62.59
CA HIS A 402 -58.93 81.09 62.51
C HIS A 402 -58.80 82.59 62.16
N PRO A 403 -59.58 83.12 61.19
CA PRO A 403 -59.42 84.48 60.61
C PRO A 403 -59.57 85.65 61.59
N LEU A 404 -60.01 85.39 62.83
CA LEU A 404 -60.28 86.39 63.87
C LEU A 404 -59.37 86.27 65.10
N LYS A 405 -58.41 85.33 65.12
CA LYS A 405 -57.65 85.00 66.34
C LYS A 405 -56.49 85.96 66.62
N ASN A 406 -55.90 86.57 65.58
CA ASN A 406 -54.66 87.35 65.72
C ASN A 406 -54.86 88.85 66.06
N HIS A 407 -56.10 89.33 66.13
CA HIS A 407 -56.39 90.76 66.36
C HIS A 407 -56.59 91.15 67.83
N LYS A 408 -56.58 90.20 68.79
CA LYS A 408 -56.59 90.50 70.24
C LYS A 408 -55.38 91.32 70.72
N ARG A 409 -54.37 91.56 69.86
CA ARG A 409 -53.16 92.35 70.19
C ARG A 409 -53.24 93.85 69.86
N GLN A 410 -54.30 94.34 69.20
CA GLN A 410 -54.43 95.77 68.84
C GLN A 410 -55.69 96.48 69.38
N GLU A 411 -56.35 95.93 70.41
CA GLU A 411 -57.41 96.65 71.15
C GLU A 411 -56.85 97.29 72.41
N LYS A 412 -56.52 98.60 72.38
CA LYS A 412 -56.55 99.53 73.54
C LYS A 412 -56.11 100.96 73.18
N VAL A 413 -56.66 101.56 72.13
CA VAL A 413 -56.69 103.04 72.05
C VAL A 413 -58.11 103.43 71.68
N ASN A 414 -58.97 103.58 72.70
CA ASN A 414 -60.31 104.12 72.51
C ASN A 414 -60.17 105.64 72.25
N PRO A 415 -60.47 106.13 71.03
CA PRO A 415 -60.27 107.53 70.66
C PRO A 415 -61.16 108.51 71.45
N TYR A 416 -62.20 108.03 72.14
CA TYR A 416 -63.09 108.85 72.95
C TYR A 416 -62.66 108.99 74.42
N LYS A 417 -61.70 108.20 74.90
CA LYS A 417 -61.21 108.34 76.28
C LYS A 417 -60.51 109.70 76.47
N LYS A 418 -59.73 110.10 75.46
CA LYS A 418 -59.01 111.38 75.45
C LYS A 418 -59.97 112.57 75.38
N THR A 419 -61.00 112.50 74.53
CA THR A 419 -62.00 113.58 74.43
C THR A 419 -62.90 113.68 75.66
N LEU A 420 -63.21 112.55 76.31
CA LEU A 420 -64.02 112.52 77.54
C LEU A 420 -63.23 113.01 78.76
N ASP A 421 -61.94 112.69 78.84
CA ASP A 421 -61.02 113.23 79.85
C ASP A 421 -60.80 114.75 79.66
N ASP A 422 -60.68 115.23 78.41
CA ASP A 422 -60.60 116.66 78.09
C ASP A 422 -61.90 117.41 78.43
N PHE A 423 -63.07 116.81 78.18
CA PHE A 423 -64.37 117.38 78.54
C PHE A 423 -64.58 117.45 80.07
N LYS A 424 -64.14 116.41 80.79
CA LYS A 424 -64.18 116.36 82.26
C LYS A 424 -63.26 117.41 82.89
N ASN A 425 -62.10 117.64 82.29
CA ASN A 425 -61.18 118.70 82.69
C ASN A 425 -61.76 120.10 82.46
N LEU A 426 -62.46 120.32 81.33
CA LEU A 426 -63.15 121.60 81.04
C LEU A 426 -64.30 121.88 82.02
N LEU A 427 -65.11 120.89 82.39
CA LEU A 427 -66.18 121.04 83.37
C LEU A 427 -65.66 121.32 84.79
N SER A 428 -64.52 120.72 85.18
CA SER A 428 -63.92 120.97 86.50
C SER A 428 -63.32 122.38 86.64
N LYS A 429 -62.81 122.95 85.53
CA LYS A 429 -62.18 124.28 85.50
C LYS A 429 -63.21 125.40 85.65
N ASN A 430 -64.43 125.21 85.16
CA ASN A 430 -65.49 126.21 85.25
C ASN A 430 -66.16 126.29 86.64
N ASN A 431 -66.05 125.24 87.47
CA ASN A 431 -66.61 125.24 88.83
C ASN A 431 -65.69 125.85 89.90
N LYS A 432 -64.41 126.13 89.60
CA LYS A 432 -63.49 126.78 90.55
C LYS A 432 -63.47 128.31 90.48
N ASN A 433 -63.93 128.93 89.38
CA ASN A 433 -63.94 130.39 89.21
C ASN A 433 -65.23 131.08 89.71
N LYS A 434 -66.06 130.40 90.51
CA LYS A 434 -67.28 130.97 91.13
C LYS A 434 -67.26 131.00 92.66
N ALA A 435 -66.10 130.76 93.28
CA ALA A 435 -65.93 130.76 94.74
C ALA A 435 -64.61 131.44 95.16
N SER A 436 -64.38 132.67 94.68
CA SER A 436 -63.57 133.74 95.32
C SER A 436 -63.71 135.00 94.47
N GLU A 437 -64.47 135.97 95.02
CA GLU A 437 -64.88 137.30 94.52
C GLU A 437 -65.99 137.40 93.47
#